data_AF-A0A7S0ZWY6-F1
#
_entry.id   AF-A0A7S0ZWY6-F1
#
_cell.length_a   1.000
_cell.length_b   1.000
_cell.length_c   1.000
_cell.angle_alpha   90.00
_cell.angle_beta   90.00
_cell.angle_gamma   90.00
#
_symmetry.space_group_name_H-M   'P 1'
#
loop_
_entity.id
_entity.type
_entity.pdbx_description
1 polymer ?
#
loop_
_entity_poly.entity_id
_entity_poly.type
_entity_poly.pdbx_seq_one_letter_code
_entity_poly.pdbx_strand_id
1 'polypeptide(L)'
;QYCWGSHTMKQLNTVVVNSLFADGCFCAVLWASPQDGSVPQHAAAYLDAPPMWWTQLCDTAALPDMIYRVEKSEAKYVFDLSELDPYHVGQGLFTMMHVAIHAGIPVHQVDHVVTHTGGKTVLDCSSLALGLEGHPKDSLPHTIKALKEYGNQSSTSLFFAFDNLVKSGNVREGDMGNFVTMGPGLGLEMALWTAGPRFPPRHTLKNVPMENPKLRSGSGLPNPPSAIHQPELRDDVVVSKPSVQWLQDTLLADMSDSDEDPHNKELEAFEEENEDEDQHEWHDPVEIPAEIRT
;
A
#
# COMPACT_ATOMS: atom_id res chain seq x y z
N GLN A 1 -23.01 -18.21 23.15
CA GLN A 1 -22.30 -17.54 22.05
C GLN A 1 -23.30 -17.31 20.94
N TYR A 2 -23.40 -16.11 20.40
CA TYR A 2 -24.20 -15.89 19.19
C TYR A 2 -23.33 -16.34 18.02
N CYS A 3 -23.73 -17.41 17.34
CA CYS A 3 -23.10 -17.84 16.10
C CYS A 3 -23.79 -17.10 14.95
N TRP A 4 -23.06 -16.23 14.28
CA TRP A 4 -23.54 -15.55 13.09
C TRP A 4 -23.44 -16.53 11.91
N GLY A 5 -24.56 -16.84 11.28
CA GLY A 5 -24.59 -17.72 10.11
C GLY A 5 -24.03 -17.03 8.85
N SER A 6 -23.68 -17.82 7.83
CA SER A 6 -23.12 -17.35 6.56
C SER A 6 -23.99 -16.29 5.85
N HIS A 7 -25.31 -16.40 5.98
CA HIS A 7 -26.24 -15.41 5.44
C HIS A 7 -26.10 -14.04 6.11
N THR A 8 -25.99 -14.00 7.44
CA THR A 8 -25.86 -12.74 8.18
C THR A 8 -24.51 -12.09 7.95
N MET A 9 -23.45 -12.89 7.76
CA MET A 9 -22.12 -12.39 7.39
C MET A 9 -22.12 -11.70 6.01
N LYS A 10 -22.82 -12.26 5.03
CA LYS A 10 -22.99 -11.61 3.71
C LYS A 10 -23.74 -10.27 3.81
N GLN A 11 -24.77 -10.20 4.66
CA GLN A 11 -25.50 -8.95 4.90
C GLN A 11 -24.61 -7.90 5.59
N LEU A 12 -23.77 -8.31 6.56
CA LEU A 12 -22.81 -7.42 7.21
C LEU A 12 -21.77 -6.88 6.23
N ASN A 13 -21.25 -7.73 5.33
CA ASN A 13 -20.32 -7.30 4.28
C ASN A 13 -20.90 -6.16 3.44
N THR A 14 -22.13 -6.35 2.97
CA THR A 14 -22.87 -5.35 2.18
C THR A 14 -23.06 -4.05 2.96
N VAL A 15 -23.35 -4.12 4.27
CA VAL A 15 -23.47 -2.94 5.13
C VAL A 15 -22.14 -2.20 5.25
N VAL A 16 -21.02 -2.93 5.45
CA VAL A 16 -19.68 -2.34 5.51
C VAL A 16 -19.36 -1.63 4.21
N VAL A 17 -19.49 -2.32 3.06
CA VAL A 17 -19.25 -1.78 1.72
C VAL A 17 -20.08 -0.50 1.49
N ASN A 18 -21.39 -0.55 1.73
CA ASN A 18 -22.28 0.60 1.50
C ASN A 18 -22.07 1.76 2.49
N SER A 19 -21.45 1.52 3.64
CA SER A 19 -21.10 2.57 4.61
C SER A 19 -19.74 3.20 4.36
N LEU A 20 -18.89 2.51 3.58
CA LEU A 20 -17.49 2.87 3.38
C LEU A 20 -17.27 3.58 2.05
N PHE A 21 -17.81 3.03 0.96
CA PHE A 21 -17.59 3.56 -0.38
C PHE A 21 -18.37 4.84 -0.66
N ALA A 22 -17.76 5.71 -1.45
CA ALA A 22 -18.29 7.00 -1.84
C ALA A 22 -17.85 7.37 -3.25
N ASP A 23 -18.47 8.39 -3.80
CA ASP A 23 -18.15 8.88 -5.14
C ASP A 23 -17.02 9.92 -5.10
N GLY A 24 -16.15 9.89 -6.11
CA GLY A 24 -15.05 10.84 -6.23
C GLY A 24 -14.42 10.81 -7.62
N CYS A 25 -13.91 11.95 -8.04
CA CYS A 25 -13.09 12.07 -9.23
C CYS A 25 -11.87 12.93 -8.93
N PHE A 26 -10.74 12.58 -9.54
CA PHE A 26 -9.52 13.36 -9.49
C PHE A 26 -8.93 13.50 -10.89
N CYS A 27 -8.30 14.64 -11.17
CA CYS A 27 -7.62 14.90 -12.42
C CYS A 27 -6.27 15.55 -12.13
N ALA A 28 -5.23 15.06 -12.80
CA ALA A 28 -3.90 15.64 -12.77
C ALA A 28 -3.36 15.79 -14.19
N VAL A 29 -2.47 16.77 -14.35
CA VAL A 29 -1.68 16.95 -15.58
C VAL A 29 -0.28 16.40 -15.29
N LEU A 30 0.13 15.41 -16.08
CA LEU A 30 1.48 14.85 -16.03
C LEU A 30 2.33 15.48 -17.12
N TRP A 31 3.59 15.75 -16.78
CA TRP A 31 4.56 16.29 -17.70
C TRP A 31 5.91 15.62 -17.48
N ALA A 32 6.55 15.21 -18.57
CA ALA A 32 7.90 14.66 -18.55
C ALA A 32 8.89 15.77 -18.91
N SER A 33 9.93 15.94 -18.10
CA SER A 33 10.99 16.89 -18.41
C SER A 33 11.77 16.45 -19.66
N PRO A 34 12.02 17.33 -20.64
CA PRO A 34 12.85 17.02 -21.80
C PRO A 34 14.23 16.52 -21.34
N GLN A 35 14.72 15.43 -21.96
CA GLN A 35 16.05 14.88 -21.67
C GLN A 35 17.18 15.90 -21.90
N ASP A 36 16.94 16.91 -22.73
CA ASP A 36 17.91 17.93 -23.15
C ASP A 36 18.10 19.06 -22.12
N GLY A 37 17.53 18.94 -20.92
CA GLY A 37 17.84 19.78 -19.76
C GLY A 37 17.23 21.19 -19.77
N SER A 38 16.45 21.55 -20.79
CA SER A 38 15.66 22.79 -20.78
C SER A 38 14.38 22.60 -19.97
N VAL A 39 14.50 22.62 -18.63
CA VAL A 39 13.33 22.72 -17.76
C VAL A 39 12.66 24.07 -18.07
N PRO A 40 11.39 24.10 -18.52
CA PRO A 40 10.68 25.36 -18.67
C PRO A 40 10.71 26.08 -17.32
N GLN A 41 11.16 27.32 -17.30
CA GLN A 41 11.32 28.16 -16.11
C GLN A 41 10.00 28.37 -15.31
N HIS A 42 8.87 27.82 -15.79
CA HIS A 42 7.51 28.08 -15.32
C HIS A 42 6.62 26.84 -15.10
N ALA A 43 7.10 25.61 -15.25
CA ALA A 43 6.28 24.45 -14.87
C ALA A 43 6.43 24.16 -13.37
N ALA A 44 5.86 25.03 -12.52
CA ALA A 44 5.79 24.71 -11.09
C ALA A 44 4.91 23.46 -10.93
N ALA A 45 5.52 22.32 -10.62
CA ALA A 45 4.82 21.08 -10.30
C ALA A 45 4.44 21.04 -8.81
N TYR A 46 3.38 20.32 -8.46
CA TYR A 46 3.13 19.96 -7.06
C TYR A 46 4.11 18.90 -6.60
N LEU A 47 4.33 17.88 -7.41
CA LEU A 47 5.26 16.81 -7.08
C LEU A 47 6.10 16.47 -8.30
N ASP A 48 7.36 16.15 -8.03
CA ASP A 48 8.20 15.39 -8.93
C ASP A 48 8.06 13.92 -8.52
N ALA A 49 7.90 13.05 -9.52
CA ALA A 49 8.04 11.61 -9.35
C ALA A 49 9.49 11.27 -9.70
N PRO A 50 10.43 11.34 -8.74
CA PRO A 50 11.82 11.11 -9.03
C PRO A 50 12.00 9.67 -9.55
N PRO A 51 13.03 9.39 -10.38
CA PRO A 51 13.39 8.02 -10.75
C PRO A 51 13.76 7.14 -9.54
N MET A 52 13.78 7.72 -8.33
CA MET A 52 14.27 7.12 -7.10
C MET A 52 13.56 5.80 -6.80
N TRP A 53 12.22 5.74 -6.75
CA TRP A 53 11.55 4.48 -6.41
C TRP A 53 10.01 4.48 -6.49
N TRP A 54 9.46 3.44 -7.13
CA TRP A 54 8.10 2.92 -6.89
C TRP A 54 8.15 1.39 -6.89
N THR A 55 7.21 0.75 -6.22
CA THR A 55 7.06 -0.71 -6.24
C THR A 55 5.61 -1.13 -6.03
N GLN A 56 5.34 -2.40 -6.30
CA GLN A 56 4.05 -3.03 -6.06
C GLN A 56 4.25 -4.42 -5.46
N LEU A 57 3.27 -4.87 -4.68
CA LEU A 57 3.20 -6.21 -4.12
C LEU A 57 1.78 -6.73 -4.32
N CYS A 58 1.64 -7.95 -4.82
CA CYS A 58 0.37 -8.68 -4.79
C CYS A 58 0.55 -9.88 -3.87
N ASP A 59 -0.19 -9.93 -2.76
CA ASP A 59 -0.17 -11.10 -1.90
C ASP A 59 -1.14 -12.15 -2.43
N THR A 60 -0.60 -13.10 -3.19
CA THR A 60 -1.40 -14.15 -3.80
C THR A 60 -2.10 -15.06 -2.78
N ALA A 61 -1.61 -15.14 -1.55
CA ALA A 61 -2.26 -15.93 -0.50
C ALA A 61 -3.50 -15.22 0.07
N ALA A 62 -3.55 -13.88 -0.03
CA ALA A 62 -4.66 -13.04 0.44
C ALA A 62 -5.61 -12.60 -0.69
N LEU A 63 -5.52 -13.19 -1.89
CA LEU A 63 -6.44 -12.92 -3.01
C LEU A 63 -7.93 -12.92 -2.61
N PRO A 64 -8.42 -13.86 -1.78
CA PRO A 64 -9.85 -13.92 -1.44
C PRO A 64 -10.32 -12.80 -0.51
N ASP A 65 -9.41 -12.06 0.14
CA ASP A 65 -9.79 -11.13 1.21
C ASP A 65 -10.34 -9.81 0.71
N MET A 66 -10.07 -9.46 -0.54
CA MET A 66 -10.65 -8.29 -1.19
C MET A 66 -10.91 -8.62 -2.65
N ILE A 67 -12.17 -8.93 -2.96
CA ILE A 67 -12.60 -9.26 -4.31
C ILE A 67 -13.80 -8.41 -4.72
N TYR A 68 -13.98 -8.27 -6.02
CA TYR A 68 -15.21 -7.78 -6.60
C TYR A 68 -15.67 -8.71 -7.70
N ARG A 69 -17.00 -8.81 -7.86
CA ARG A 69 -17.63 -9.56 -8.93
C ARG A 69 -18.76 -8.75 -9.55
N VAL A 70 -19.06 -9.02 -10.82
CA VAL A 70 -20.20 -8.41 -11.50
C VAL A 70 -21.44 -9.25 -11.21
N GLU A 71 -22.42 -8.66 -10.54
CA GLU A 71 -23.75 -9.25 -10.36
C GLU A 71 -24.62 -8.86 -11.57
N LYS A 72 -24.66 -9.76 -12.56
CA LYS A 72 -25.31 -9.52 -13.85
C LYS A 72 -26.80 -9.22 -13.71
N SER A 73 -27.48 -9.87 -12.75
CA SER A 73 -28.91 -9.68 -12.51
C SER A 73 -29.27 -8.25 -12.07
N GLU A 74 -28.32 -7.57 -11.42
CA GLU A 74 -28.48 -6.23 -10.87
C GLU A 74 -27.71 -5.16 -11.67
N ALA A 75 -26.91 -5.57 -12.66
CA ALA A 75 -25.95 -4.73 -13.39
C ALA A 75 -25.04 -3.91 -12.46
N LYS A 76 -24.59 -4.52 -11.35
CA LYS A 76 -23.78 -3.87 -10.30
C LYS A 76 -22.51 -4.65 -10.00
N TYR A 77 -21.54 -3.97 -9.41
CA TYR A 77 -20.42 -4.63 -8.73
C TYR A 77 -20.83 -5.01 -7.31
N VAL A 78 -20.47 -6.23 -6.91
CA VAL A 78 -20.50 -6.69 -5.52
C VAL A 78 -19.07 -6.76 -5.05
N PHE A 79 -18.77 -6.06 -3.97
CA PHE A 79 -17.49 -6.16 -3.27
C PHE A 79 -17.66 -7.10 -2.09
N ASP A 80 -16.70 -8.00 -1.91
CA ASP A 80 -16.60 -8.85 -0.73
C ASP A 80 -15.28 -8.51 -0.03
N LEU A 81 -15.40 -7.93 1.17
CA LEU A 81 -14.28 -7.56 2.03
C LEU A 81 -14.20 -8.51 3.24
N SER A 82 -13.12 -9.28 3.33
CA SER A 82 -12.83 -10.15 4.47
C SER A 82 -12.49 -9.32 5.71
N GLU A 83 -12.82 -9.86 6.89
CA GLU A 83 -12.39 -9.27 8.17
C GLU A 83 -10.85 -9.32 8.33
N LEU A 84 -10.18 -10.19 7.57
CA LEU A 84 -8.72 -10.33 7.57
C LEU A 84 -8.00 -9.29 6.72
N ASP A 85 -8.71 -8.66 5.77
CA ASP A 85 -8.13 -7.71 4.80
C ASP A 85 -7.22 -6.65 5.45
N PRO A 86 -7.60 -5.95 6.54
CA PRO A 86 -6.74 -4.96 7.16
C PRO A 86 -5.40 -5.51 7.65
N TYR A 87 -5.37 -6.77 8.11
CA TYR A 87 -4.17 -7.39 8.64
C TYR A 87 -3.24 -7.83 7.52
N HIS A 88 -3.77 -8.37 6.43
CA HIS A 88 -2.97 -8.70 5.26
C HIS A 88 -2.43 -7.42 4.59
N VAL A 89 -3.21 -6.33 4.52
CA VAL A 89 -2.68 -5.00 4.13
C VAL A 89 -1.48 -4.64 5.00
N GLY A 90 -1.61 -4.75 6.32
CA GLY A 90 -0.51 -4.46 7.26
C GLY A 90 0.73 -5.32 7.00
N GLN A 91 0.57 -6.62 6.80
CA GLN A 91 1.70 -7.54 6.52
C GLN A 91 2.38 -7.24 5.19
N GLY A 92 1.61 -6.97 4.14
CA GLY A 92 2.15 -6.62 2.83
C GLY A 92 2.91 -5.29 2.87
N LEU A 93 2.37 -4.27 3.54
CA LEU A 93 3.05 -2.99 3.73
C LEU A 93 4.34 -3.13 4.54
N PHE A 94 4.31 -3.93 5.60
CA PHE A 94 5.50 -4.23 6.39
C PHE A 94 6.59 -4.86 5.52
N THR A 95 6.21 -5.80 4.65
CA THR A 95 7.11 -6.45 3.69
C THR A 95 7.71 -5.45 2.71
N MET A 96 6.88 -4.58 2.11
CA MET A 96 7.34 -3.53 1.18
C MET A 96 8.32 -2.57 1.85
N MET A 97 8.05 -2.15 3.08
CA MET A 97 8.97 -1.32 3.87
C MET A 97 10.30 -2.02 4.11
N HIS A 98 10.30 -3.30 4.49
CA HIS A 98 11.52 -4.07 4.72
C HIS A 98 12.38 -4.19 3.46
N VAL A 99 11.76 -4.51 2.32
CA VAL A 99 12.43 -4.62 1.02
C VAL A 99 13.04 -3.29 0.61
N ALA A 100 12.28 -2.19 0.73
CA ALA A 100 12.74 -0.85 0.41
C ALA A 100 13.95 -0.43 1.26
N ILE A 101 13.86 -0.64 2.58
CA ILE A 101 14.93 -0.31 3.53
C ILE A 101 16.19 -1.12 3.25
N HIS A 102 16.06 -2.43 2.98
CA HIS A 102 17.20 -3.29 2.62
C HIS A 102 17.85 -2.86 1.30
N ALA A 103 17.07 -2.34 0.36
CA ALA A 103 17.56 -1.79 -0.90
C ALA A 103 18.15 -0.37 -0.76
N GLY A 104 18.21 0.20 0.45
CA GLY A 104 18.72 1.55 0.70
C GLY A 104 17.76 2.67 0.32
N ILE A 105 16.49 2.35 0.08
CA ILE A 105 15.46 3.34 -0.25
C ILE A 105 14.91 3.95 1.06
N PRO A 106 14.89 5.30 1.19
CA PRO A 106 14.58 5.97 2.45
C PRO A 106 13.07 6.14 2.71
N VAL A 107 12.26 5.11 2.44
CA VAL A 107 10.78 5.16 2.63
C VAL A 107 10.34 5.47 4.07
N HIS A 108 11.21 5.23 5.05
CA HIS A 108 10.99 5.49 6.48
C HIS A 108 11.44 6.89 6.92
N GLN A 109 12.08 7.66 6.04
CA GLN A 109 12.63 9.00 6.33
C GLN A 109 11.86 10.10 5.59
N VAL A 110 10.67 9.79 5.09
CA VAL A 110 9.82 10.75 4.39
C VAL A 110 9.25 11.78 5.35
N ASP A 111 9.08 13.01 4.87
CA ASP A 111 8.42 14.09 5.61
C ASP A 111 6.90 13.90 5.63
N HIS A 112 6.34 13.28 4.58
CA HIS A 112 4.89 13.11 4.40
C HIS A 112 4.50 11.68 4.02
N VAL A 113 3.52 11.11 4.69
CA VAL A 113 2.89 9.86 4.27
C VAL A 113 1.43 10.13 3.91
N VAL A 114 1.02 9.70 2.72
CA VAL A 114 -0.36 9.78 2.26
C VAL A 114 -0.78 8.39 1.81
N THR A 115 -1.87 7.89 2.38
CA THR A 115 -2.33 6.52 2.14
C THR A 115 -3.75 6.52 1.58
N HIS A 116 -4.15 5.42 0.94
CA HIS A 116 -5.55 5.15 0.57
C HIS A 116 -6.48 5.19 1.80
N THR A 117 -7.73 5.61 1.62
CA THR A 117 -8.75 5.66 2.69
C THR A 117 -9.54 4.35 2.79
N GLY A 118 -8.84 3.23 2.96
CA GLY A 118 -9.45 1.88 2.99
C GLY A 118 -10.40 1.59 4.17
N GLY A 119 -10.54 2.53 5.11
CA GLY A 119 -11.35 2.39 6.33
C GLY A 119 -10.51 2.47 7.59
N LYS A 120 -11.17 2.56 8.75
CA LYS A 120 -10.49 2.81 10.03
C LYS A 120 -9.45 1.74 10.34
N THR A 121 -9.83 0.46 10.31
CA THR A 121 -8.92 -0.65 10.66
C THR A 121 -7.75 -0.74 9.69
N VAL A 122 -7.97 -0.48 8.40
CA VAL A 122 -6.91 -0.44 7.39
C VAL A 122 -5.89 0.66 7.70
N LEU A 123 -6.35 1.85 8.10
CA LEU A 123 -5.45 2.94 8.49
C LEU A 123 -4.70 2.64 9.79
N ASP A 124 -5.35 1.97 10.75
CA ASP A 124 -4.71 1.51 11.99
C ASP A 124 -3.55 0.54 11.67
N CYS A 125 -3.81 -0.49 10.86
CA CYS A 125 -2.79 -1.46 10.41
C CYS A 125 -1.70 -0.82 9.54
N SER A 126 -2.07 0.09 8.63
CA SER A 126 -1.12 0.79 7.76
C SER A 126 -0.16 1.68 8.56
N SER A 127 -0.68 2.45 9.53
CA SER A 127 0.16 3.29 10.39
C SER A 127 1.21 2.47 11.16
N LEU A 128 0.81 1.30 11.67
CA LEU A 128 1.72 0.39 12.35
C LEU A 128 2.76 -0.21 11.40
N ALA A 129 2.34 -0.69 10.24
CA ALA A 129 3.23 -1.32 9.25
C ALA A 129 4.25 -0.34 8.66
N LEU A 130 3.88 0.93 8.52
CA LEU A 130 4.75 2.01 8.04
C LEU A 130 5.67 2.56 9.14
N GLY A 131 5.55 2.07 10.39
CA GLY A 131 6.39 2.49 11.51
C GLY A 131 6.09 3.91 11.98
N LEU A 132 4.88 4.42 11.77
CA LEU A 132 4.51 5.77 12.18
C LEU A 132 4.22 5.83 13.68
N GLU A 133 4.78 6.83 14.35
CA GLU A 133 4.61 7.01 15.78
C GLU A 133 3.24 7.61 16.14
N GLY A 134 2.66 7.16 17.25
CA GLY A 134 1.41 7.69 17.78
C GLY A 134 0.15 7.06 17.18
N HIS A 135 -1.00 7.72 17.38
CA HIS A 135 -2.28 7.24 16.89
C HIS A 135 -2.47 7.66 15.41
N PRO A 136 -3.13 6.86 14.55
CA PRO A 136 -3.36 7.18 13.13
C PRO A 136 -3.96 8.56 12.87
N LYS A 137 -4.85 9.03 13.75
CA LYS A 137 -5.41 10.39 13.72
C LYS A 137 -4.35 11.51 13.76
N ASP A 138 -3.20 11.24 14.36
CA ASP A 138 -2.09 12.17 14.58
C ASP A 138 -0.97 11.93 13.55
N SER A 139 -0.71 10.67 13.18
CA SER A 139 0.32 10.29 12.19
C SER A 139 -0.14 10.36 10.73
N LEU A 140 -1.43 10.14 10.46
CA LEU A 140 -2.08 10.22 9.14
C LEU A 140 -3.25 11.23 9.15
N PRO A 141 -3.07 12.46 9.64
CA PRO A 141 -4.18 13.38 9.91
C PRO A 141 -4.95 13.74 8.62
N HIS A 142 -4.25 13.86 7.49
CA HIS A 142 -4.85 14.22 6.21
C HIS A 142 -5.63 13.07 5.58
N THR A 143 -5.15 11.83 5.69
CA THR A 143 -5.90 10.64 5.27
C THR A 143 -7.12 10.40 6.14
N ILE A 144 -6.98 10.52 7.46
CA ILE A 144 -8.10 10.38 8.40
C ILE A 144 -9.16 11.45 8.15
N LYS A 145 -8.75 12.67 7.85
CA LYS A 145 -9.66 13.75 7.46
C LYS A 145 -10.37 13.42 6.14
N ALA A 146 -9.65 12.94 5.12
CA ALA A 146 -10.26 12.55 3.85
C ALA A 146 -11.28 11.42 4.00
N LEU A 147 -10.98 10.38 4.79
CA LEU A 147 -11.92 9.30 5.07
C LEU A 147 -13.20 9.83 5.74
N LYS A 148 -13.08 10.79 6.66
CA LYS A 148 -14.24 11.39 7.35
C LYS A 148 -15.08 12.29 6.44
N GLU A 149 -14.44 13.04 5.56
CA GLU A 149 -15.11 14.01 4.70
C GLU A 149 -15.70 13.38 3.44
N TYR A 150 -15.02 12.37 2.88
CA TYR A 150 -15.30 11.85 1.55
C TYR A 150 -15.43 10.33 1.48
N GLY A 151 -15.20 9.59 2.57
CA GLY A 151 -15.27 8.13 2.55
C GLY A 151 -14.12 7.47 1.77
N ASN A 152 -14.40 6.28 1.21
CA ASN A 152 -13.52 5.55 0.31
C ASN A 152 -13.98 5.74 -1.14
N GLN A 153 -13.27 6.56 -1.89
CA GLN A 153 -13.56 6.91 -3.28
C GLN A 153 -12.79 6.04 -4.27
N SER A 154 -12.53 4.79 -3.86
CA SER A 154 -11.72 3.83 -4.61
C SER A 154 -10.34 4.45 -4.94
N SER A 155 -9.84 4.25 -6.16
CA SER A 155 -8.52 4.72 -6.62
C SER A 155 -8.24 6.20 -6.41
N THR A 156 -9.27 7.04 -6.32
CA THR A 156 -9.09 8.49 -6.18
C THR A 156 -8.84 8.96 -4.74
N SER A 157 -9.12 8.09 -3.76
CA SER A 157 -9.07 8.42 -2.32
C SER A 157 -7.74 9.00 -1.86
N LEU A 158 -6.63 8.45 -2.38
CA LEU A 158 -5.28 8.93 -2.09
C LEU A 158 -5.14 10.43 -2.40
N PHE A 159 -5.75 10.89 -3.49
CA PHE A 159 -5.64 12.28 -3.94
C PHE A 159 -6.47 13.25 -3.11
N PHE A 160 -7.58 12.80 -2.50
CA PHE A 160 -8.32 13.63 -1.53
C PHE A 160 -7.53 13.80 -0.23
N ALA A 161 -6.83 12.75 0.21
CA ALA A 161 -5.89 12.84 1.33
C ALA A 161 -4.71 13.77 0.99
N PHE A 162 -4.17 13.66 -0.22
CA PHE A 162 -3.11 14.54 -0.71
C PHE A 162 -3.56 16.00 -0.80
N ASP A 163 -4.74 16.29 -1.33
CA ASP A 163 -5.31 17.65 -1.39
C ASP A 163 -5.46 18.25 0.02
N ASN A 164 -5.90 17.45 1.00
CA ASN A 164 -5.93 17.85 2.40
C ASN A 164 -4.53 18.18 2.97
N LEU A 165 -3.50 17.43 2.57
CA LEU A 165 -2.11 17.75 2.91
C LEU A 165 -1.64 19.05 2.25
N VAL A 166 -1.91 19.24 0.96
CA VAL A 166 -1.57 20.49 0.23
C VAL A 166 -2.22 21.70 0.88
N LYS A 167 -3.53 21.62 1.18
CA LYS A 167 -4.30 22.70 1.81
C LYS A 167 -3.87 23.01 3.25
N SER A 168 -3.18 22.09 3.93
CA SER A 168 -2.67 22.32 5.27
C SER A 168 -1.57 23.39 5.33
N GLY A 169 -0.87 23.61 4.21
CA GLY A 169 0.28 24.51 4.15
C GLY A 169 1.53 23.96 4.87
N ASN A 170 1.55 22.69 5.24
CA ASN A 170 2.68 22.06 5.94
C ASN A 170 3.81 21.62 5.00
N VAL A 171 3.50 21.36 3.73
CA VAL A 171 4.48 20.91 2.73
C VAL A 171 5.42 22.06 2.35
N ARG A 172 6.71 21.76 2.22
CA ARG A 172 7.75 22.65 1.72
C ARG A 172 8.38 22.07 0.46
N GLU A 173 8.84 22.92 -0.44
CA GLU A 173 9.62 22.52 -1.61
C GLU A 173 10.80 21.64 -1.18
N GLY A 174 10.98 20.52 -1.88
CA GLY A 174 12.02 19.53 -1.60
C GLY A 174 11.68 18.52 -0.49
N ASP A 175 10.55 18.66 0.21
CA ASP A 175 10.09 17.61 1.14
C ASP A 175 9.88 16.29 0.39
N MET A 176 10.21 15.19 1.04
CA MET A 176 10.00 13.84 0.51
C MET A 176 8.69 13.28 1.03
N GLY A 177 7.91 12.63 0.18
CA GLY A 177 6.71 11.94 0.61
C GLY A 177 6.60 10.52 0.07
N ASN A 178 5.74 9.74 0.70
CA ASN A 178 5.40 8.38 0.30
C ASN A 178 3.90 8.28 0.02
N PHE A 179 3.54 7.82 -1.17
CA PHE A 179 2.20 7.38 -1.49
C PHE A 179 2.06 5.89 -1.26
N VAL A 180 0.98 5.48 -0.61
CA VAL A 180 0.67 4.08 -0.34
C VAL A 180 -0.78 3.80 -0.73
N THR A 181 -0.98 2.89 -1.68
CA THR A 181 -2.31 2.46 -2.14
C THR A 181 -2.50 0.96 -1.96
N MET A 182 -3.77 0.55 -1.98
CA MET A 182 -4.18 -0.84 -1.83
C MET A 182 -5.48 -1.08 -2.61
N GLY A 183 -5.68 -2.30 -3.10
CA GLY A 183 -6.86 -2.69 -3.86
C GLY A 183 -7.00 -4.21 -4.03
N PRO A 184 -8.07 -4.66 -4.73
CA PRO A 184 -8.44 -6.07 -4.84
C PRO A 184 -7.33 -7.03 -5.32
N GLY A 185 -7.43 -8.29 -4.90
CA GLY A 185 -6.39 -9.32 -5.07
C GLY A 185 -5.26 -9.24 -4.03
N LEU A 186 -5.52 -8.47 -2.97
CA LEU A 186 -4.57 -7.73 -2.15
C LEU A 186 -3.34 -7.23 -2.92
N GLY A 187 -3.60 -6.27 -3.82
CA GLY A 187 -2.56 -5.45 -4.43
C GLY A 187 -2.22 -4.26 -3.56
N LEU A 188 -0.94 -3.96 -3.41
CA LEU A 188 -0.38 -2.81 -2.71
C LEU A 188 0.59 -2.08 -3.64
N GLU A 189 0.59 -0.76 -3.60
CA GLU A 189 1.56 0.05 -4.33
C GLU A 189 2.17 1.10 -3.40
N MET A 190 3.46 1.38 -3.62
CA MET A 190 4.20 2.38 -2.86
C MET A 190 5.07 3.20 -3.80
N ALA A 191 5.02 4.52 -3.68
CA ALA A 191 5.78 5.42 -4.55
C ALA A 191 6.30 6.63 -3.79
N LEU A 192 7.60 6.90 -3.92
CA LEU A 192 8.19 8.12 -3.40
C LEU A 192 7.91 9.30 -4.34
N TRP A 193 7.71 10.46 -3.74
CA TRP A 193 7.58 11.73 -4.44
C TRP A 193 8.37 12.81 -3.73
N THR A 194 8.70 13.89 -4.46
CA THR A 194 9.34 15.07 -3.91
C THR A 194 8.46 16.29 -4.17
N ALA A 195 8.26 17.13 -3.16
CA ALA A 195 7.49 18.35 -3.25
C ALA A 195 8.15 19.33 -4.24
N GLY A 196 7.42 19.71 -5.29
CA GLY A 196 7.91 20.59 -6.34
C GLY A 196 7.77 22.09 -6.03
N PRO A 197 8.15 22.96 -6.98
CA PRO A 197 8.24 24.42 -6.77
C PRO A 197 6.91 25.15 -6.55
N ARG A 198 5.75 24.47 -6.56
CA ARG A 198 4.48 25.07 -6.12
C ARG A 198 4.41 25.27 -4.61
N PHE A 199 5.20 24.52 -3.85
CA PHE A 199 5.24 24.65 -2.41
C PHE A 199 6.22 25.74 -1.97
N PRO A 200 5.99 26.39 -0.83
CA PRO A 200 6.92 27.39 -0.32
C PRO A 200 8.28 26.73 0.01
N PRO A 201 9.41 27.43 -0.20
CA PRO A 201 10.73 26.88 0.04
C PRO A 201 10.92 26.51 1.51
N ARG A 202 11.67 25.42 1.75
CA ARG A 202 12.06 25.04 3.11
C ARG A 202 12.83 26.19 3.74
N HIS A 203 12.46 26.59 4.96
CA HIS A 203 13.24 27.57 5.70
C HIS A 203 14.63 26.98 5.91
N THR A 204 15.63 27.54 5.24
CA THR A 204 17.02 27.30 5.63
C THR A 204 17.14 27.80 7.06
N LEU A 205 17.43 26.90 8.00
CA LEU A 205 17.94 27.33 9.29
C LEU A 205 19.10 28.27 8.96
N LYS A 206 18.95 29.57 9.21
CA LYS A 206 20.08 30.49 9.13
C LYS A 206 21.13 29.86 10.00
N ASN A 207 22.29 29.53 9.41
CA ASN A 207 23.46 29.04 10.12
C ASN A 207 23.54 29.82 11.43
N VAL A 208 23.21 29.18 12.56
CA VAL A 208 23.53 29.76 13.86
C VAL A 208 25.04 29.89 13.78
N PRO A 209 25.60 31.11 13.90
CA PRO A 209 27.04 31.25 13.92
C PRO A 209 27.52 30.34 15.04
N MET A 210 28.27 29.30 14.69
CA MET A 210 29.05 28.56 15.67
C MET A 210 29.99 29.60 16.26
N GLU A 211 29.64 30.15 17.43
CA GLU A 211 30.64 30.79 18.28
C GLU A 211 31.67 29.71 18.54
N ASN A 212 32.82 29.82 17.87
CA ASN A 212 33.98 28.97 18.13
C ASN A 212 34.20 28.98 19.64
N PRO A 213 33.94 27.87 20.36
CA PRO A 213 34.32 27.80 21.76
C PRO A 213 35.83 27.93 21.76
N LYS A 214 36.36 28.98 22.38
CA LYS A 214 37.81 29.10 22.60
C LYS A 214 38.24 27.79 23.27
N LEU A 215 38.97 26.96 22.52
CA LEU A 215 39.51 25.71 23.01
C LEU A 215 40.36 26.04 24.24
N ARG A 216 39.84 25.77 25.44
CA ARG A 216 40.68 25.72 26.63
C ARG A 216 41.56 24.49 26.46
N SER A 217 42.85 24.71 26.23
CA SER A 217 43.88 23.67 26.30
C SER A 217 43.93 23.13 27.73
N GLY A 218 43.20 22.06 28.00
CA GLY A 218 43.21 21.33 29.25
C GLY A 218 42.96 19.86 28.96
N SER A 219 43.99 19.04 29.13
CA SER A 219 44.07 17.61 28.81
C SER A 219 43.23 16.72 29.73
N GLY A 220 41.90 16.89 29.73
CA GLY A 220 40.98 16.24 30.67
C GLY A 220 40.05 15.19 30.06
N LEU A 221 40.50 14.39 29.09
CA LEU A 221 39.76 13.19 28.67
C LEU A 221 40.29 11.97 29.43
N PRO A 222 39.41 11.13 30.02
CA PRO A 222 39.83 9.82 30.51
C PRO A 222 40.32 8.96 29.34
N ASN A 223 41.35 8.15 29.57
CA ASN A 223 41.84 7.21 28.56
C ASN A 223 40.73 6.23 28.12
N PRO A 224 40.70 5.85 26.84
CA PRO A 224 39.80 4.79 26.38
C PRO A 224 40.11 3.47 27.11
N PRO A 225 39.11 2.62 27.37
CA PRO A 225 39.35 1.32 27.98
C PRO A 225 40.24 0.47 27.06
N SER A 226 41.21 -0.21 27.66
CA SER A 226 42.11 -1.14 26.95
C SER A 226 41.31 -2.28 26.32
N ALA A 227 41.74 -2.70 25.12
CA ALA A 227 41.14 -3.79 24.36
C ALA A 227 40.98 -5.06 25.20
N ILE A 228 39.77 -5.60 25.22
CA ILE A 228 39.48 -6.91 25.80
C ILE A 228 40.15 -7.96 24.92
N HIS A 229 41.07 -8.73 25.50
CA HIS A 229 41.75 -9.84 24.86
C HIS A 229 40.71 -10.90 24.45
N GLN A 230 40.46 -11.07 23.15
CA GLN A 230 39.77 -12.27 22.66
C GLN A 230 40.77 -13.44 22.73
N PRO A 231 40.40 -14.60 23.30
CA PRO A 231 41.19 -15.81 23.12
C PRO A 231 41.08 -16.27 21.66
N GLU A 232 42.22 -16.67 21.09
CA GLU A 232 42.30 -17.22 19.73
C GLU A 232 41.37 -18.44 19.59
N LEU A 233 40.49 -18.40 18.59
CA LEU A 233 39.68 -19.53 18.15
C LEU A 233 40.64 -20.62 17.65
N ARG A 234 40.79 -21.70 18.44
CA ARG A 234 41.43 -22.94 18.00
C ARG A 234 40.50 -23.69 17.04
N ASP A 235 41.11 -24.29 16.03
CA ASP A 235 40.51 -25.09 14.94
C ASP A 235 39.87 -26.42 15.40
N ASP A 236 38.90 -26.36 16.32
CA ASP A 236 38.10 -27.53 16.71
C ASP A 236 36.60 -27.24 16.50
N VAL A 237 36.21 -26.98 15.26
CA VAL A 237 34.80 -27.10 14.83
C VAL A 237 34.70 -28.25 13.84
N VAL A 238 34.37 -29.42 14.37
CA VAL A 238 33.78 -30.50 13.58
C VAL A 238 32.48 -29.97 12.99
N VAL A 239 32.42 -29.86 11.66
CA VAL A 239 31.21 -29.54 10.91
C VAL A 239 30.19 -30.66 11.16
N SER A 240 29.28 -30.45 12.11
CA SER A 240 28.06 -31.25 12.22
C SER A 240 27.01 -30.68 11.26
N LYS A 241 26.41 -31.59 10.49
CA LYS A 241 25.39 -31.32 9.45
C LYS A 241 24.18 -30.56 10.03
N PRO A 242 23.45 -29.78 9.21
CA PRO A 242 22.30 -29.01 9.68
C PRO A 242 21.20 -29.93 10.22
N SER A 243 20.75 -29.66 11.43
CA SER A 243 19.63 -30.35 12.08
C SER A 243 18.30 -29.87 11.49
N VAL A 244 17.61 -30.76 10.77
CA VAL A 244 16.27 -30.56 10.19
C VAL A 244 15.18 -30.88 11.24
N GLN A 245 15.39 -30.49 12.51
CA GLN A 245 14.57 -30.99 13.62
C GLN A 245 13.40 -30.06 14.02
N TRP A 246 13.34 -28.82 13.53
CA TRP A 246 12.25 -27.89 13.90
C TRP A 246 11.03 -27.95 12.97
N LEU A 247 11.13 -28.67 11.84
CA LEU A 247 10.05 -28.86 10.86
C LEU A 247 9.06 -29.98 11.20
N GLN A 248 9.25 -30.70 12.31
CA GLN A 248 8.41 -31.87 12.68
C GLN A 248 7.41 -31.61 13.81
N ASP A 249 7.47 -30.48 14.51
CA ASP A 249 6.62 -30.21 15.69
C ASP A 249 5.35 -29.38 15.36
N THR A 250 4.92 -29.32 14.10
CA THR A 250 3.65 -28.68 13.71
C THR A 250 2.72 -29.60 12.91
N LEU A 251 2.93 -30.92 12.98
CA LEU A 251 1.95 -31.90 12.51
C LEU A 251 0.86 -32.08 13.57
N LEU A 252 -0.24 -31.34 13.40
CA LEU A 252 -1.51 -31.73 14.02
C LEU A 252 -1.95 -33.07 13.41
N ALA A 253 -2.40 -33.96 14.28
CA ALA A 253 -2.81 -35.30 13.94
C ALA A 253 -3.98 -35.31 12.95
N ASP A 254 -3.88 -36.24 12.00
CA ASP A 254 -4.94 -36.77 11.15
C ASP A 254 -6.25 -36.94 11.93
N MET A 255 -7.23 -36.08 11.64
CA MET A 255 -8.64 -36.33 11.95
C MET A 255 -9.35 -36.58 10.62
N SER A 256 -9.47 -37.86 10.27
CA SER A 256 -10.41 -38.32 9.26
C SER A 256 -11.83 -38.13 9.79
N ASP A 257 -12.47 -37.02 9.43
CA ASP A 257 -13.94 -36.91 9.45
C ASP A 257 -14.44 -37.05 8.01
N SER A 258 -15.12 -38.16 7.77
CA SER A 258 -15.89 -38.44 6.57
C SER A 258 -17.16 -37.62 6.59
N ASP A 259 -17.19 -36.51 5.87
CA ASP A 259 -18.43 -35.83 5.48
C ASP A 259 -18.51 -35.82 3.94
N GLU A 260 -19.31 -36.75 3.41
CA GLU A 260 -19.77 -36.70 2.02
C GLU A 260 -20.68 -35.47 1.85
N ASP A 261 -20.26 -34.52 1.02
CA ASP A 261 -21.09 -33.38 0.59
C ASP A 261 -22.18 -33.88 -0.39
N PRO A 262 -23.48 -33.75 -0.07
CA PRO A 262 -24.55 -34.21 -0.95
C PRO A 262 -24.76 -33.35 -2.20
N HIS A 263 -24.09 -32.20 -2.35
CA HIS A 263 -24.35 -31.27 -3.46
C HIS A 263 -23.54 -31.53 -4.73
N ASN A 264 -22.62 -32.49 -4.74
CA ASN A 264 -21.82 -32.77 -5.94
C ASN A 264 -22.52 -33.66 -6.99
N LYS A 265 -23.79 -34.03 -6.77
CA LYS A 265 -24.59 -34.83 -7.72
C LYS A 265 -25.52 -34.03 -8.63
N GLU A 266 -25.63 -32.71 -8.45
CA GLU A 266 -26.49 -31.87 -9.30
C GLU A 266 -25.72 -31.11 -10.40
N LEU A 267 -24.39 -31.14 -10.40
CA LEU A 267 -23.56 -30.48 -11.42
C LEU A 267 -23.29 -31.36 -12.65
N GLU A 268 -23.23 -32.68 -12.50
CA GLU A 268 -23.04 -33.61 -13.64
C GLU A 268 -24.32 -33.83 -14.46
N ALA A 269 -25.49 -33.37 -13.98
CA ALA A 269 -26.77 -33.51 -14.68
C ALA A 269 -27.15 -32.29 -15.56
N PHE A 270 -26.34 -31.23 -15.55
CA PHE A 270 -26.61 -29.99 -16.32
C PHE A 270 -25.70 -29.81 -17.54
N GLU A 271 -24.71 -30.69 -17.75
CA GLU A 271 -23.76 -30.59 -18.89
C GLU A 271 -24.19 -31.41 -20.13
N GLU A 272 -25.30 -32.15 -20.10
CA GLU A 272 -25.77 -32.95 -21.26
C GLU A 272 -26.96 -32.36 -22.05
N GLU A 273 -27.49 -31.19 -21.68
CA GLU A 273 -28.53 -30.50 -22.46
C GLU A 273 -28.11 -29.06 -22.76
N ASN A 274 -27.27 -28.86 -23.79
CA ASN A 274 -27.21 -27.65 -24.63
C ASN A 274 -26.10 -27.82 -25.70
N GLU A 275 -26.21 -28.83 -26.55
CA GLU A 275 -25.60 -28.81 -27.87
C GLU A 275 -26.73 -28.85 -28.89
N ASP A 276 -27.26 -27.69 -29.27
CA ASP A 276 -27.84 -27.47 -30.60
C ASP A 276 -28.02 -25.95 -30.86
N GLU A 277 -27.32 -25.51 -31.90
CA GLU A 277 -27.63 -24.40 -32.80
C GLU A 277 -27.77 -22.96 -32.26
N ASP A 278 -26.74 -22.13 -32.49
CA ASP A 278 -26.95 -20.83 -33.13
C ASP A 278 -25.66 -20.33 -33.82
N GLN A 279 -25.66 -20.43 -35.15
CA GLN A 279 -24.68 -19.77 -36.02
C GLN A 279 -25.07 -18.30 -36.17
N HIS A 280 -24.35 -17.40 -35.51
CA HIS A 280 -24.41 -15.98 -35.84
C HIS A 280 -23.05 -15.48 -36.31
N GLU A 281 -23.05 -15.09 -37.59
CA GLU A 281 -21.95 -14.48 -38.34
C GLU A 281 -21.43 -13.22 -37.63
N TRP A 282 -20.11 -13.16 -37.51
CA TRP A 282 -19.38 -11.96 -37.11
C TRP A 282 -19.34 -10.98 -38.29
N HIS A 283 -20.04 -9.85 -38.17
CA HIS A 283 -19.83 -8.68 -39.03
C HIS A 283 -18.94 -7.65 -38.32
N ASP A 284 -17.81 -7.35 -38.96
CA ASP A 284 -16.79 -6.35 -38.59
C ASP A 284 -17.21 -4.90 -38.99
N PRO A 285 -16.45 -3.85 -38.65
CA PRO A 285 -16.93 -2.74 -37.81
C PRO A 285 -17.49 -1.50 -38.55
N VAL A 286 -18.17 -0.69 -37.74
CA VAL A 286 -18.78 0.62 -38.02
C VAL A 286 -17.80 1.61 -38.68
N GLU A 287 -18.21 2.14 -39.85
CA GLU A 287 -17.56 3.25 -40.55
C GLU A 287 -17.63 4.57 -39.76
N ILE A 288 -16.51 5.29 -39.68
CA ILE A 288 -16.42 6.65 -39.15
C ILE A 288 -16.73 7.65 -40.29
N PRO A 289 -17.73 8.54 -40.18
CA PRO A 289 -18.00 9.53 -41.23
C PRO A 289 -16.90 10.59 -41.30
N ALA A 290 -16.33 10.76 -42.49
CA ALA A 290 -15.33 11.77 -42.81
C ALA A 290 -15.99 13.11 -43.17
N GLU A 291 -16.50 13.85 -42.19
CA GLU A 291 -16.87 15.26 -42.37
C GLU A 291 -16.51 16.06 -41.12
N ILE A 292 -15.31 16.65 -41.12
CA ILE A 292 -14.96 18.04 -40.78
C ILE A 292 -13.45 18.16 -41.07
N ARG A 293 -13.15 18.47 -42.33
CA ARG A 293 -11.89 19.11 -42.74
C ARG A 293 -12.27 20.32 -43.57
N THR A 294 -12.30 21.47 -42.92
CA THR A 294 -12.01 22.80 -43.47
C THR A 294 -11.53 23.67 -42.35
#